data_AF-A0A1B6JKN3-F1
#
_entry.id   AF-A0A1B6JKN3-F1
#
_cell.length_a   1.000
_cell.length_b   1.000
_cell.length_c   1.000
_cell.angle_alpha   90.00
_cell.angle_beta   90.00
_cell.angle_gamma   90.00
#
_symmetry.space_group_name_H-M   'P 1'
#
loop_
_entity.id
_entity.type
_entity.pdbx_description
1 polymer ?
#
loop_
_entity_poly.entity_id
_entity_poly.type
_entity_poly.pdbx_seq_one_letter_code
_entity_poly.pdbx_strand_id
1 'polypeptide(L)'
;EKINERMMSIGAQTTGLKKMIATWGKACCLNHHINVMNGNTSESYRYKFYRWLVFSRVKAALGLDRCKIFLSAAAPISTDIKKYFMSLDIPVTDAFGMSESTGAHTMSKPDDFQIDSIGRAIDGAETKLDNVDKDGQGEICMRGRHVFMGYLKEPGKTEKAMDSEGWLHSGDVGTLDSKGYLRITGRIKELLITAGGENIPPVIIEHVVKQELPCISNAQLIGDRRKFLSILLT
;
A
#
# COMPACT_ATOMS: atom_id res chain seq x y z
N GLU A 1 -6.10 6.83 -8.26
CA GLU A 1 -5.57 7.05 -9.64
C GLU A 1 -6.28 8.17 -10.38
N LYS A 2 -7.55 8.03 -10.78
CA LYS A 2 -8.28 9.09 -11.53
C LYS A 2 -8.24 10.51 -10.92
N ILE A 3 -8.30 10.62 -9.59
CA ILE A 3 -8.16 11.91 -8.89
C ILE A 3 -6.76 12.48 -9.11
N ASN A 4 -5.71 11.65 -9.00
CA ASN A 4 -4.32 12.06 -9.21
C ASN A 4 -4.11 12.56 -10.65
N GLU A 5 -4.57 11.82 -11.66
CA GLU A 5 -4.48 12.22 -13.07
C GLU A 5 -5.14 13.59 -13.32
N ARG A 6 -6.37 13.77 -12.82
CA ARG A 6 -7.10 15.04 -12.94
C ARG A 6 -6.36 16.19 -12.25
N MET A 7 -5.81 15.96 -11.06
CA MET A 7 -5.06 16.97 -10.33
C MET A 7 -3.72 17.31 -11.00
N MET A 8 -3.06 16.32 -11.61
CA MET A 8 -1.84 16.55 -12.40
C MET A 8 -2.15 17.40 -13.64
N SER A 9 -3.26 17.13 -14.33
CA SER A 9 -3.73 17.94 -15.46
C SER A 9 -3.98 19.41 -15.06
N ILE A 10 -4.69 19.66 -13.96
CA ILE A 10 -4.92 21.01 -13.44
C ILE A 10 -3.60 21.68 -13.04
N GLY A 11 -2.70 20.93 -12.41
CA GLY A 11 -1.37 21.40 -12.03
C GLY A 11 -0.51 21.80 -13.23
N ALA A 12 -0.61 21.07 -14.35
CA ALA A 12 0.12 21.36 -15.58
C ALA A 12 -0.30 22.71 -16.21
N GLN A 13 -1.56 23.11 -16.03
CA GLN A 13 -2.08 24.39 -16.50
C GLN A 13 -1.67 25.59 -15.61
N THR A 14 -1.15 25.33 -14.42
CA THR A 14 -0.74 26.39 -13.48
C THR A 14 0.65 26.92 -13.85
N THR A 15 0.79 28.24 -14.06
CA THR A 15 2.03 28.89 -14.49
C THR A 15 2.49 30.00 -13.54
N GLY A 16 3.73 30.48 -13.72
CA GLY A 16 4.30 31.63 -13.01
C GLY A 16 4.45 31.43 -11.50
N LEU A 17 4.23 32.50 -10.74
CA LEU A 17 4.40 32.55 -9.28
C LEU A 17 3.55 31.50 -8.53
N LYS A 18 2.33 31.22 -9.03
CA LYS A 18 1.45 30.19 -8.46
C LYS A 18 2.04 28.80 -8.55
N LYS A 19 2.68 28.47 -9.69
CA LYS A 19 3.37 27.18 -9.88
C LYS A 19 4.54 27.05 -8.91
N MET A 20 5.34 28.11 -8.77
CA MET A 20 6.49 28.13 -7.85
C MET A 20 6.06 27.88 -6.40
N ILE A 21 5.05 28.62 -5.92
CA ILE A 21 4.50 28.47 -4.56
C ILE A 21 3.95 27.04 -4.35
N ALA A 22 3.23 26.50 -5.33
CA ALA A 22 2.69 25.14 -5.25
C ALA A 22 3.80 24.08 -5.21
N THR A 23 4.83 24.20 -6.05
CA THR A 23 5.96 23.27 -6.09
C THR A 23 6.76 23.30 -4.78
N TRP A 24 7.08 24.49 -4.27
CA TRP A 24 7.78 24.64 -2.99
C TRP A 24 6.95 24.14 -1.82
N GLY A 25 5.64 24.43 -1.82
CA GLY A 25 4.70 23.90 -0.85
C GLY A 25 4.73 22.37 -0.86
N LYS A 26 4.58 21.75 -2.03
CA LYS A 26 4.60 20.28 -2.18
C LYS A 26 5.87 19.65 -1.65
N ALA A 27 7.04 20.18 -2.01
CA ALA A 27 8.32 19.70 -1.51
C ALA A 27 8.44 19.86 0.02
N CYS A 28 8.05 21.02 0.55
CA CYS A 28 8.05 21.29 1.99
C CYS A 28 7.13 20.30 2.75
N CYS A 29 5.95 20.03 2.21
CA CYS A 29 4.98 19.12 2.82
C CYS A 29 5.46 17.67 2.78
N LEU A 30 5.97 17.23 1.62
CA LEU A 30 6.49 15.87 1.46
C LEU A 30 7.65 15.62 2.43
N ASN A 31 8.60 16.55 2.51
CA ASN A 31 9.74 16.45 3.43
C ASN A 31 9.30 16.45 4.89
N HIS A 32 8.26 17.22 5.25
CA HIS A 32 7.71 17.19 6.60
C HIS A 32 7.18 15.80 6.95
N HIS A 33 6.33 15.21 6.11
CA HIS A 33 5.78 13.87 6.36
C HIS A 33 6.86 12.79 6.38
N ILE A 34 7.86 12.86 5.48
CA ILE A 34 9.02 11.94 5.50
C ILE A 34 9.81 12.07 6.81
N ASN A 35 10.05 13.28 7.28
CA ASN A 35 10.74 13.51 8.54
C ASN A 35 9.96 12.94 9.73
N VAL A 36 8.65 13.16 9.78
CA VAL A 36 7.78 12.61 10.82
C VAL A 36 7.83 11.08 10.81
N MET A 37 7.73 10.43 9.65
CA MET A 37 7.86 8.97 9.52
C MET A 37 9.21 8.45 10.02
N ASN A 38 10.27 9.24 9.85
CA ASN A 38 11.62 8.90 10.33
C ASN A 38 11.85 9.24 11.82
N GLY A 39 10.82 9.71 12.55
CA GLY A 39 10.91 10.07 13.96
C GLY A 39 11.42 11.49 14.24
N ASN A 40 11.59 12.33 13.21
CA ASN A 40 11.99 13.73 13.36
C ASN A 40 10.75 14.60 13.58
N THR A 41 10.52 15.02 14.82
CA THR A 41 9.26 15.68 15.25
C THR A 41 9.25 17.20 15.15
N SER A 42 10.29 17.85 14.60
CA SER A 42 10.27 19.33 14.49
C SER A 42 9.29 19.79 13.40
N GLU A 43 8.13 20.31 13.81
CA GLU A 43 7.18 20.92 12.88
C GLU A 43 7.78 22.18 12.24
N SER A 44 8.01 22.16 10.93
CA SER A 44 8.54 23.32 10.22
C SER A 44 7.49 24.44 10.17
N TYR A 45 7.83 25.65 10.60
CA TYR A 45 6.99 26.84 10.41
C TYR A 45 6.57 27.04 8.94
N ARG A 46 7.44 26.63 8.00
CA ARG A 46 7.14 26.64 6.56
C ARG A 46 5.99 25.69 6.21
N TYR A 47 5.97 24.49 6.79
CA TYR A 47 4.87 23.54 6.60
C TYR A 47 3.54 24.12 7.08
N LYS A 48 3.51 24.71 8.29
CA LYS A 48 2.30 25.36 8.83
C LYS A 48 1.76 26.45 7.89
N PHE A 49 2.66 27.29 7.37
CA PHE A 49 2.32 28.32 6.40
C PHE A 49 1.71 27.74 5.11
N TYR A 50 2.36 26.75 4.48
CA TYR A 50 1.85 26.14 3.24
C TYR A 50 0.57 25.33 3.46
N ARG A 51 0.42 24.67 4.61
CA ARG A 51 -0.82 23.98 5.02
C ARG A 51 -2.00 24.94 5.06
N TRP A 52 -1.83 26.10 5.69
CA TRP A 52 -2.88 27.10 5.76
C TRP A 52 -3.16 27.77 4.39
N LEU A 53 -2.12 28.16 3.64
CA LEU A 53 -2.28 28.95 2.42
C LEU A 53 -2.73 28.13 1.20
N VAL A 54 -2.18 26.91 1.05
CA VAL A 54 -2.30 26.10 -0.17
C VAL A 54 -3.15 24.86 0.09
N PHE A 55 -2.76 24.02 1.06
CA PHE A 55 -3.35 22.68 1.18
C PHE A 55 -4.76 22.68 1.76
N SER A 56 -5.11 23.65 2.61
CA SER A 56 -6.49 23.87 3.05
C SER A 56 -7.44 24.08 1.86
N ARG A 57 -7.03 24.89 0.87
CA ARG A 57 -7.79 25.18 -0.35
C ARG A 57 -7.85 23.99 -1.29
N VAL A 58 -6.75 23.24 -1.42
CA VAL A 58 -6.73 21.99 -2.20
C VAL A 58 -7.73 20.99 -1.61
N LYS A 59 -7.70 20.78 -0.28
CA LYS A 59 -8.64 19.89 0.39
C LYS A 59 -10.08 20.35 0.22
N ALA A 60 -10.38 21.64 0.40
CA ALA A 60 -11.72 22.18 0.16
C ALA A 60 -12.19 21.98 -1.30
N ALA A 61 -11.33 22.22 -2.29
CA ALA A 61 -11.66 22.02 -3.70
C ALA A 61 -11.93 20.54 -4.06
N LEU A 62 -11.33 19.60 -3.32
CA LEU A 62 -11.59 18.17 -3.45
C LEU A 62 -12.76 17.68 -2.58
N GLY A 63 -13.36 18.54 -1.75
CA GLY A 63 -14.38 18.15 -0.77
C GLY A 63 -13.83 17.33 0.40
N LEU A 64 -12.52 17.44 0.68
CA LEU A 64 -11.78 16.69 1.71
C LEU A 64 -11.41 17.56 2.93
N ASP A 65 -11.94 18.77 3.04
CA ASP A 65 -11.64 19.73 4.11
C ASP A 65 -12.06 19.23 5.50
N ARG A 66 -13.07 18.36 5.58
CA ARG A 66 -13.50 17.69 6.81
C ARG A 66 -12.96 16.27 6.96
N CYS A 67 -12.19 15.78 5.98
CA CYS A 67 -11.63 14.44 6.02
C CYS A 67 -10.51 14.36 7.06
N LYS A 68 -10.59 13.34 7.94
CA LYS A 68 -9.61 13.11 9.00
C LYS A 68 -8.66 11.95 8.69
N ILE A 69 -9.11 10.98 7.91
CA ILE A 69 -8.41 9.74 7.63
C ILE A 69 -8.48 9.49 6.13
N PHE A 70 -7.31 9.31 5.52
CA PHE A 70 -7.20 8.89 4.12
C PHE A 70 -6.67 7.47 4.13
N LEU A 71 -7.54 6.52 3.78
CA LEU A 71 -7.24 5.10 3.85
C LEU A 71 -7.49 4.46 2.49
N SER A 72 -6.56 3.62 2.06
CA SER A 72 -6.72 2.68 0.97
C SER A 72 -6.75 1.26 1.51
N ALA A 73 -7.56 0.41 0.91
CA ALA A 73 -7.66 -1.01 1.21
C ALA A 73 -7.93 -1.80 -0.07
N ALA A 74 -7.87 -3.13 0.03
CA ALA A 74 -8.16 -4.11 -1.01
C ALA A 74 -7.19 -4.19 -2.20
N ALA A 75 -6.55 -3.08 -2.60
CA ALA A 75 -5.56 -3.09 -3.66
C ALA A 75 -4.35 -2.20 -3.31
N PRO A 76 -3.12 -2.61 -3.65
CA PRO A 76 -1.94 -1.80 -3.43
C PRO A 76 -2.00 -0.53 -4.29
N ILE A 77 -1.71 0.61 -3.68
CA ILE A 77 -1.47 1.89 -4.37
C ILE A 77 0.04 2.07 -4.54
N SER A 78 0.46 2.58 -5.70
CA SER A 78 1.86 2.87 -5.96
C SER A 78 2.43 3.90 -4.99
N THR A 79 3.71 3.72 -4.63
CA THR A 79 4.44 4.63 -3.76
C THR A 79 4.44 6.05 -4.30
N ASP A 80 4.50 6.25 -5.62
CA ASP A 80 4.50 7.59 -6.23
C ASP A 80 3.16 8.31 -6.09
N ILE A 81 2.03 7.59 -6.20
CA ILE A 81 0.72 8.16 -5.95
C ILE A 81 0.59 8.55 -4.47
N LYS A 82 1.07 7.69 -3.55
CA LYS A 82 1.09 8.02 -2.12
C LYS A 82 1.94 9.26 -1.84
N LYS A 83 3.16 9.34 -2.39
CA LYS A 83 4.04 10.53 -2.28
C LYS A 83 3.37 11.77 -2.85
N TYR A 84 2.67 11.66 -3.98
CA TYR A 84 1.95 12.77 -4.57
C TYR A 84 0.87 13.33 -3.63
N PHE A 85 -0.02 12.47 -3.10
CA PHE A 85 -1.06 12.92 -2.18
C PHE A 85 -0.48 13.41 -0.85
N MET A 86 0.56 12.77 -0.35
CA MET A 86 1.30 13.20 0.84
C MET A 86 1.90 14.61 0.65
N SER A 87 2.39 14.94 -0.55
CA SER A 87 2.86 16.29 -0.89
C SER A 87 1.75 17.35 -0.88
N LEU A 88 0.49 16.94 -0.89
CA LEU A 88 -0.69 17.81 -0.81
C LEU A 88 -1.32 17.84 0.58
N ASP A 89 -0.61 17.35 1.61
CA ASP A 89 -1.11 17.21 2.99
C ASP A 89 -2.32 16.26 3.08
N ILE A 90 -2.29 15.20 2.26
CA ILE A 90 -3.25 14.10 2.19
C ILE A 90 -2.45 12.78 2.31
N PRO A 91 -1.97 12.41 3.52
CA PRO A 91 -1.24 11.16 3.70
C PRO A 91 -2.19 9.97 3.55
N VAL A 92 -2.17 9.32 2.39
CA VAL A 92 -2.96 8.11 2.13
C VAL A 92 -2.24 6.93 2.77
N THR A 93 -2.90 6.35 3.78
CA THR A 93 -2.46 5.19 4.55
C THR A 93 -3.10 3.91 4.02
N ASP A 94 -2.58 2.76 4.41
CA ASP A 94 -3.08 1.46 3.97
C ASP A 94 -3.67 0.65 5.11
N ALA A 95 -4.70 -0.13 4.77
CA ALA A 95 -5.22 -1.21 5.59
C ALA A 95 -5.26 -2.50 4.77
N PHE A 96 -4.92 -3.60 5.42
CA PHE A 96 -4.99 -4.92 4.83
C PHE A 96 -5.86 -5.84 5.67
N GLY A 97 -6.60 -6.69 4.99
CA GLY A 97 -7.52 -7.66 5.56
C GLY A 97 -8.35 -8.31 4.47
N MET A 98 -9.15 -9.28 4.87
CA MET A 98 -9.98 -10.08 3.97
C MET A 98 -11.37 -10.27 4.57
N SER A 99 -12.30 -10.82 3.78
CA SER A 99 -13.65 -11.11 4.23
C SER A 99 -13.65 -12.07 5.43
N GLU A 100 -12.74 -13.03 5.41
CA GLU A 100 -12.53 -14.04 6.45
C GLU A 100 -11.92 -13.47 7.74
N SER A 101 -11.40 -12.24 7.73
CA SER A 101 -10.97 -11.49 8.92
C SER A 101 -11.94 -10.38 9.31
N THR A 102 -13.18 -10.39 8.80
CA THR A 102 -14.22 -9.39 9.09
C THR A 102 -13.77 -7.95 8.76
N GLY A 103 -12.87 -7.79 7.79
CA GLY A 103 -12.28 -6.50 7.43
C GLY A 103 -10.81 -6.39 7.81
N ALA A 104 -10.37 -5.22 8.27
CA ALA A 104 -8.95 -4.92 8.48
C ALA A 104 -8.32 -5.79 9.57
N HIS A 105 -7.20 -6.42 9.24
CA HIS A 105 -6.28 -7.08 10.16
C HIS A 105 -5.09 -6.17 10.52
N THR A 106 -4.57 -5.43 9.54
CA THR A 106 -3.57 -4.39 9.77
C THR A 106 -4.09 -3.03 9.33
N MET A 107 -3.62 -1.98 10.02
CA MET A 107 -3.89 -0.60 9.66
C MET A 107 -2.67 0.27 9.93
N SER A 108 -2.41 1.20 9.02
CA SER A 108 -1.50 2.32 9.26
C SER A 108 -2.23 3.46 9.95
N LYS A 109 -1.63 4.05 11.00
CA LYS A 109 -2.20 5.24 11.66
C LYS A 109 -1.63 6.50 10.99
N PRO A 110 -2.36 7.62 10.92
CA PRO A 110 -1.85 8.85 10.30
C PRO A 110 -0.54 9.38 10.90
N ASP A 111 -0.27 9.05 12.16
CA ASP A 111 0.92 9.41 12.93
C ASP A 111 1.94 8.26 13.09
N ASP A 112 1.61 7.05 12.63
CA ASP A 112 2.43 5.84 12.71
C ASP A 112 2.21 5.00 11.44
N PHE A 113 2.86 5.40 10.34
CA PHE A 113 2.82 4.71 9.06
C PHE A 113 4.18 4.71 8.35
N GLN A 114 4.37 3.73 7.48
CA GLN A 114 5.45 3.71 6.50
C GLN A 114 4.86 3.60 5.10
N ILE A 115 5.43 4.30 4.13
CA ILE A 115 4.81 4.46 2.81
C ILE A 115 4.61 3.16 2.02
N ASP A 116 5.53 2.21 2.19
CA ASP A 116 5.48 0.90 1.52
C ASP A 116 4.97 -0.21 2.45
N SER A 117 4.27 0.14 3.53
CA SER A 117 3.72 -0.81 4.51
C SER A 117 2.20 -0.76 4.54
N ILE A 118 1.60 -1.92 4.80
CA ILE A 118 0.17 -2.07 5.09
C ILE A 118 -0.16 -1.85 6.57
N GLY A 119 0.78 -1.28 7.33
CA GLY A 119 0.64 -0.95 8.73
C GLY A 119 0.95 -2.11 9.67
N ARG A 120 0.48 -1.96 10.90
CA ARG A 120 0.68 -2.93 11.99
C ARG A 120 -0.63 -3.65 12.28
N ALA A 121 -0.56 -4.81 12.92
CA ALA A 121 -1.74 -5.51 13.43
C ALA A 121 -2.58 -4.57 14.30
N ILE A 122 -3.91 -4.62 14.12
CA ILE A 122 -4.84 -3.89 14.99
C ILE A 122 -4.80 -4.46 16.42
N ASP A 123 -5.27 -3.67 17.38
CA ASP A 123 -5.26 -4.08 18.79
C ASP A 123 -6.05 -5.40 18.97
N GLY A 124 -5.39 -6.39 19.59
CA GLY A 124 -5.96 -7.72 19.81
C GLY A 124 -5.86 -8.68 18.62
N ALA A 125 -5.24 -8.26 17.51
CA ALA A 125 -4.85 -9.14 16.42
C ALA A 125 -3.39 -9.57 16.55
N GLU A 126 -3.11 -10.80 16.13
CA GLU A 126 -1.78 -11.37 16.07
C GLU A 126 -1.44 -11.71 14.62
N THR A 127 -0.19 -11.44 14.23
CA THR A 127 0.33 -11.73 12.90
C THR A 127 1.56 -12.62 13.04
N LYS A 128 1.65 -13.69 12.23
CA LYS A 128 2.89 -14.45 12.01
C LYS A 128 3.17 -14.54 10.51
N LEU A 129 4.43 -14.83 10.18
CA LEU A 129 4.81 -15.27 8.84
C LEU A 129 5.06 -16.78 8.89
N ASP A 130 4.34 -17.54 8.07
CA ASP A 130 4.54 -18.98 7.91
C ASP A 130 5.48 -19.30 6.74
N ASN A 131 6.23 -20.40 6.85
CA ASN A 131 7.20 -20.86 5.84
C ASN A 131 8.18 -19.77 5.36
N VAL A 132 8.77 -19.03 6.31
CA VAL A 132 9.70 -17.93 6.00
C VAL A 132 10.92 -18.43 5.23
N ASP A 133 11.17 -17.84 4.07
CA ASP A 133 12.33 -18.14 3.24
C ASP A 133 13.60 -17.40 3.67
N LYS A 134 14.71 -17.65 2.95
CA LYS A 134 16.02 -17.03 3.22
C LYS A 134 16.02 -15.50 3.10
N ASP A 135 15.06 -14.93 2.37
CA ASP A 135 14.93 -13.50 2.11
C ASP A 135 13.92 -12.84 3.07
N GLY A 136 13.42 -13.60 4.06
CA GLY A 136 12.48 -13.14 5.09
C GLY A 136 11.03 -13.06 4.61
N GLN A 137 10.71 -13.65 3.45
CA GLN A 137 9.35 -13.70 2.91
C GLN A 137 8.62 -14.91 3.48
N GLY A 138 7.39 -14.72 3.95
CA GLY A 138 6.53 -15.83 4.36
C GLY A 138 5.07 -15.53 4.10
N GLU A 139 4.24 -16.55 4.20
CA GLU A 139 2.79 -16.39 4.15
C GLU A 139 2.31 -15.59 5.36
N ILE A 140 1.51 -14.56 5.13
CA ILE A 140 0.92 -13.78 6.21
C ILE A 140 -0.23 -14.59 6.82
N CYS A 141 -0.08 -14.93 8.10
CA CYS A 141 -1.10 -15.62 8.87
C CYS A 141 -1.67 -14.70 9.96
N MET A 142 -2.98 -14.77 10.14
CA MET A 142 -3.75 -13.88 11.00
C MET A 142 -4.42 -14.66 12.12
N ARG A 143 -4.39 -14.13 13.35
CA ARG A 143 -5.21 -14.63 14.46
C ARG A 143 -5.84 -13.48 15.23
N GLY A 144 -7.03 -13.70 15.78
CA GLY A 144 -7.74 -12.69 16.56
C GLY A 144 -9.24 -12.91 16.55
N ARG A 145 -9.96 -12.12 17.35
CA ARG A 145 -11.43 -12.26 17.50
C ARG A 145 -12.23 -11.87 16.25
N HIS A 146 -11.59 -11.20 15.30
CA HIS A 146 -12.18 -10.78 14.03
C HIS A 146 -12.07 -11.85 12.93
N VAL A 147 -11.27 -12.90 13.14
CA VAL A 147 -11.23 -14.05 12.25
C VAL A 147 -12.58 -14.79 12.33
N PHE A 148 -13.13 -15.13 11.17
CA PHE A 148 -14.41 -15.82 11.04
C PHE A 148 -14.42 -17.20 11.72
N MET A 149 -15.61 -17.77 11.91
CA MET A 149 -15.72 -19.15 12.44
C MET A 149 -15.48 -20.23 11.37
N GLY A 150 -15.39 -19.83 10.10
CA GLY A 150 -15.28 -20.73 8.96
C GLY A 150 -16.33 -20.49 7.89
N TYR A 151 -16.21 -21.25 6.81
CA TYR A 151 -17.13 -21.19 5.68
C TYR A 151 -18.40 -21.99 5.96
N LEU A 152 -19.56 -21.39 5.64
CA LEU A 152 -20.86 -22.01 5.86
C LEU A 152 -20.99 -23.32 5.08
N LYS A 153 -21.24 -24.43 5.80
CA LYS A 153 -21.42 -25.80 5.26
C LYS A 153 -20.20 -26.33 4.48
N GLU A 154 -19.02 -25.76 4.72
CA GLU A 154 -17.79 -26.08 3.99
C GLU A 154 -16.62 -26.32 4.97
N PRO A 155 -16.70 -27.37 5.83
CA PRO A 155 -15.69 -27.64 6.85
C PRO A 155 -14.30 -27.90 6.24
N GLY A 156 -14.23 -28.64 5.13
CA GLY A 156 -12.95 -28.91 4.46
C GLY A 156 -12.28 -27.67 3.83
N LYS A 157 -13.04 -26.61 3.50
CA LYS A 157 -12.44 -25.31 3.11
C LYS A 157 -11.99 -24.53 4.34
N THR A 158 -12.73 -24.66 5.45
CA THR A 158 -12.41 -24.03 6.72
C THR A 158 -11.09 -24.56 7.28
N GLU A 159 -10.91 -25.89 7.29
CA GLU A 159 -9.67 -26.57 7.73
C GLU A 159 -8.47 -26.27 6.82
N LYS A 160 -8.70 -25.87 5.57
CA LYS A 160 -7.63 -25.42 4.66
C LYS A 160 -7.26 -23.96 4.86
N ALA A 161 -8.21 -23.13 5.29
CA ALA A 161 -7.99 -21.71 5.50
C ALA A 161 -7.46 -21.42 6.90
N MET A 162 -7.84 -22.20 7.91
CA MET A 162 -7.37 -22.06 9.28
C MET A 162 -6.65 -23.31 9.76
N ASP A 163 -5.47 -23.12 10.35
CA ASP A 163 -4.73 -24.22 10.98
C ASP A 163 -5.34 -24.64 12.33
N SER A 164 -4.83 -25.75 12.88
CA SER A 164 -5.29 -26.28 14.17
C SER A 164 -5.01 -25.36 15.37
N GLU A 165 -4.15 -24.36 15.20
CA GLU A 165 -3.82 -23.35 16.23
C GLU A 165 -4.67 -22.08 16.08
N GLY A 166 -5.59 -22.05 15.11
CA GLY A 166 -6.52 -20.94 14.86
C GLY A 166 -5.92 -19.81 14.03
N TRP A 167 -4.84 -20.05 13.28
CA TRP A 167 -4.30 -19.07 12.34
C TRP A 167 -4.98 -19.18 10.98
N LEU A 168 -5.54 -18.07 10.52
CA LEU A 168 -6.04 -17.90 9.17
C LEU A 168 -4.88 -17.63 8.20
N HIS A 169 -4.73 -18.49 7.22
CA HIS A 169 -3.80 -18.37 6.10
C HIS A 169 -4.38 -17.42 5.04
N SER A 170 -3.74 -16.27 4.84
CA SER A 170 -4.25 -15.26 3.90
C SER A 170 -4.03 -15.61 2.43
N GLY A 171 -3.04 -16.46 2.14
CA GLY A 171 -2.52 -16.68 0.80
C GLY A 171 -1.70 -15.51 0.24
N ASP A 172 -1.45 -14.46 1.03
CA ASP A 172 -0.57 -13.33 0.68
C ASP A 172 0.81 -13.52 1.31
N VAL A 173 1.86 -13.16 0.56
CA VAL A 173 3.26 -13.27 0.97
C VAL A 173 3.79 -11.89 1.33
N GLY A 174 4.59 -11.83 2.38
CA GLY A 174 5.15 -10.56 2.83
C GLY A 174 6.31 -10.67 3.80
N THR A 175 6.76 -9.50 4.24
CA THR A 175 7.79 -9.34 5.27
C THR A 175 7.25 -8.57 6.46
N LEU A 176 7.75 -8.89 7.65
CA LEU A 176 7.40 -8.27 8.91
C LEU A 176 8.68 -7.70 9.53
N ASP A 177 8.73 -6.39 9.74
CA ASP A 177 9.90 -5.75 10.34
C ASP A 177 9.91 -5.84 11.88
N SER A 178 11.03 -5.48 12.50
CA SER A 178 11.21 -5.53 13.96
C SER A 178 10.32 -4.53 14.72
N LYS A 179 9.73 -3.55 14.03
CA LYS A 179 8.76 -2.60 14.58
C LYS A 179 7.32 -3.08 14.40
N GLY A 180 7.11 -4.22 13.74
CA GLY A 180 5.81 -4.84 13.50
C GLY A 180 5.07 -4.28 12.27
N TYR A 181 5.77 -3.58 11.38
CA TYR A 181 5.19 -3.15 10.10
C TYR A 181 5.23 -4.28 9.09
N LEU A 182 4.08 -4.54 8.49
CA LEU A 182 3.89 -5.58 7.51
C LEU A 182 3.96 -5.02 6.09
N ARG A 183 4.54 -5.75 5.15
CA ARG A 183 4.58 -5.41 3.72
C ARG A 183 4.17 -6.61 2.90
N ILE A 184 3.26 -6.43 1.95
CA ILE A 184 2.88 -7.47 1.00
C ILE A 184 3.83 -7.39 -0.19
N THR A 185 4.39 -8.53 -0.56
CA THR A 185 5.29 -8.69 -1.71
C THR A 185 4.65 -9.48 -2.84
N GLY A 186 3.59 -10.25 -2.57
CA GLY A 186 2.84 -10.95 -3.60
C GLY A 186 1.74 -11.82 -3.01
N ARG A 187 1.18 -12.69 -3.87
CA ARG A 187 0.15 -13.64 -3.50
C ARG A 187 0.54 -15.04 -3.95
N ILE A 188 0.43 -16.04 -3.08
CA ILE A 188 0.93 -17.42 -3.33
C ILE A 188 0.41 -17.99 -4.65
N LYS A 189 -0.89 -17.80 -4.94
CA LYS A 189 -1.52 -18.31 -6.16
C LYS A 189 -1.12 -17.55 -7.44
N GLU A 190 -0.52 -16.38 -7.30
CA GLU A 190 -0.12 -15.50 -8.40
C GLU A 190 1.40 -15.49 -8.60
N LEU A 191 2.19 -16.11 -7.71
CA LEU A 191 3.63 -16.26 -7.89
C LEU A 191 3.92 -17.13 -9.12
N LEU A 192 4.77 -16.62 -10.01
CA LEU A 192 5.28 -17.39 -11.14
C LEU A 192 6.47 -18.23 -10.65
N ILE A 193 6.41 -19.55 -10.82
CA ILE A 193 7.53 -20.43 -10.51
C ILE A 193 8.21 -20.77 -11.83
N THR A 194 9.40 -20.22 -12.07
CA THR A 194 10.12 -20.49 -13.33
C THR A 194 10.53 -21.96 -13.42
N ALA A 195 10.94 -22.41 -14.61
CA ALA A 195 11.49 -23.76 -14.78
C ALA A 195 12.76 -24.01 -13.93
N GLY A 196 13.42 -22.94 -13.46
CA GLY A 196 14.55 -23.00 -12.53
C GLY A 196 14.16 -23.06 -11.05
N GLY A 197 12.85 -23.01 -10.74
CA GLY A 197 12.35 -23.02 -9.36
C GLY A 197 12.40 -21.66 -8.65
N GLU A 198 12.59 -20.56 -9.40
CA GLU A 198 12.56 -19.21 -8.83
C GLU A 198 11.12 -18.73 -8.67
N ASN A 199 10.79 -18.20 -7.49
CA ASN A 199 9.48 -17.62 -7.18
C ASN A 199 9.49 -16.13 -7.53
N ILE A 200 8.70 -15.73 -8.51
CA ILE A 200 8.68 -14.36 -9.02
C ILE A 200 7.30 -13.75 -8.81
N PRO A 201 7.17 -12.68 -8.00
CA PRO A 201 5.94 -11.90 -7.88
C PRO A 201 5.71 -11.04 -9.14
N PRO A 202 4.69 -11.34 -9.97
CA PRO A 202 4.52 -10.66 -11.25
C PRO A 202 4.11 -9.19 -11.11
N VAL A 203 3.27 -8.88 -10.12
CA VAL A 203 2.66 -7.56 -9.92
C VAL A 203 3.70 -6.44 -9.79
N ILE A 204 4.84 -6.72 -9.14
CA ILE A 204 5.92 -5.74 -8.97
C ILE A 204 6.50 -5.35 -10.35
N ILE A 205 6.78 -6.34 -11.19
CA ILE A 205 7.35 -6.13 -12.52
C ILE A 205 6.33 -5.47 -13.44
N GLU A 206 5.07 -5.93 -13.43
CA GLU A 206 3.97 -5.33 -14.20
C GLU A 206 3.79 -3.85 -13.85
N HIS A 207 3.86 -3.52 -12.56
CA HIS A 207 3.75 -2.14 -12.09
C HIS A 207 4.89 -1.26 -12.61
N VAL A 208 6.14 -1.70 -12.45
CA VAL A 208 7.32 -0.97 -12.93
C VAL A 208 7.24 -0.73 -14.44
N VAL A 209 6.86 -1.74 -15.22
CA VAL A 209 6.72 -1.59 -16.68
C VAL A 209 5.65 -0.56 -17.05
N LYS A 210 4.50 -0.55 -16.37
CA LYS A 210 3.46 0.47 -16.59
C LYS A 210 3.92 1.88 -16.22
N GLN A 211 4.77 2.02 -15.19
CA GLN A 211 5.31 3.33 -14.82
C GLN A 211 6.30 3.87 -15.86
N GLU A 212 7.18 3.01 -16.38
CA GLU A 212 8.20 3.40 -17.37
C GLU A 212 7.63 3.58 -18.79
N LEU A 213 6.49 2.95 -19.09
CA LEU A 213 5.86 2.99 -20.42
C LEU A 213 4.43 3.57 -20.35
N PRO A 214 4.26 4.91 -20.29
CA PRO A 214 2.96 5.56 -20.13
C PRO A 214 1.97 5.32 -21.29
N CYS A 215 2.44 4.80 -22.44
CA CYS A 215 1.60 4.47 -23.58
C CYS A 215 0.85 3.15 -23.45
N ILE A 216 1.12 2.37 -22.40
CA ILE A 216 0.57 1.03 -22.19
C ILE A 216 -0.61 1.10 -21.20
N SER A 217 -1.72 0.47 -21.58
CA SER A 217 -2.93 0.32 -20.75
C SER A 217 -2.77 -0.78 -19.71
N ASN A 218 -2.31 -1.97 -20.14
CA ASN A 218 -2.11 -3.13 -19.25
C ASN A 218 -0.79 -3.84 -19.53
N ALA A 219 -0.21 -4.38 -18.47
CA ALA A 219 0.96 -5.24 -18.53
C ALA A 219 0.68 -6.50 -17.72
N GLN A 220 0.88 -7.68 -18.33
CA GLN A 220 0.70 -8.97 -17.67
C GLN A 220 1.94 -9.83 -17.88
N LEU A 221 2.62 -10.17 -16.79
CA LEU A 221 3.77 -11.04 -16.79
C LEU A 221 3.31 -12.50 -16.85
N ILE A 222 3.92 -13.25 -17.75
CA ILE A 222 3.72 -14.69 -17.91
C ILE A 222 5.07 -15.40 -17.86
N GLY A 223 5.09 -16.62 -17.36
CA GLY A 223 6.35 -17.34 -17.21
C GLY A 223 6.31 -18.55 -16.29
N ASP A 224 5.15 -18.90 -15.75
CA ASP A 224 5.01 -20.07 -14.89
C ASP A 224 5.46 -21.34 -15.64
N ARG A 225 6.38 -22.08 -15.01
CA ARG A 225 7.07 -23.26 -15.52
C ARG A 225 7.82 -23.05 -16.83
N ARG A 226 8.22 -21.81 -17.16
CA ARG A 226 9.00 -21.47 -18.36
C ARG A 226 10.44 -21.10 -18.02
N LYS A 227 11.32 -21.21 -19.02
CA LYS A 227 12.75 -20.85 -18.90
C LYS A 227 12.99 -19.34 -18.80
N PHE A 228 12.03 -18.54 -19.23
CA PHE A 228 12.12 -17.08 -19.25
C PHE A 228 10.74 -16.48 -19.00
N LEU A 229 10.75 -15.28 -18.44
CA LEU A 229 9.56 -14.44 -18.31
C LEU A 229 9.25 -13.77 -19.65
N SER A 230 7.98 -13.53 -19.91
CA SER A 230 7.49 -12.71 -21.02
C SER A 230 6.41 -11.80 -20.49
N ILE A 231 6.23 -10.62 -21.10
CA ILE A 231 5.19 -9.68 -20.68
C ILE A 231 4.28 -9.36 -21.86
N LEU A 232 2.98 -9.47 -21.64
CA LEU A 232 1.94 -9.08 -22.59
C LEU A 232 1.57 -7.63 -22.30
N LEU A 233 1.55 -6.80 -23.33
CA LEU A 233 1.30 -5.36 -23.24
C LEU A 233 0.13 -5.01 -24.15
N THR A 234 -0.78 -4.16 -23.67
CA THR A 234 -1.93 -3.64 -24.45
C THR A 234 -2.01 -2.14 -24.35
#